data_AF-A0A8T1VGP1-F1
#
_entry.id   AF-A0A8T1VGP1-F1
#
_cell.length_a   1.000
_cell.length_b   1.000
_cell.length_c   1.000
_cell.angle_alpha   90.00
_cell.angle_beta   90.00
_cell.angle_gamma   90.00
#
_symmetry.space_group_name_H-M   'P 1'
#
loop_
_entity.id
_entity.type
_entity.pdbx_description
1 polymer ?
#
loop_
_entity_poly.entity_id
_entity_poly.type
_entity_poly.pdbx_seq_one_letter_code
_entity_poly.pdbx_strand_id
1 'polypeptide(L)'
;MGAVLVKVEDLDVAIGCLQSFCSVEMENGEELRVTGELDAPEEDAEQKEDPPVVHHHPLSVPDVKLHLVQLNRKFVRRHMYALVELLFKPGERGKDAATPRFLSYSETGHDISLVTSDECFLEKARALMEQGDQGVLVSPDFWRPVQIGNTKLGFAETGIVAGQTRVLVNAGTTVFYLSTYATDFMLIKEDEWEDALPILRDRFSLTEGAFAPLTA
;
A
#
# COMPACT_ATOMS: atom_id res chain seq x y z
N MET A 1 5.92 -3.77 -10.01
CA MET A 1 4.60 -4.23 -10.48
C MET A 1 3.61 -3.84 -9.40
N GLY A 2 2.59 -3.04 -9.72
CA GLY A 2 1.51 -2.72 -8.79
C GLY A 2 0.39 -3.75 -8.93
N ALA A 3 -0.23 -4.14 -7.82
CA ALA A 3 -1.39 -5.03 -7.84
C ALA A 3 -2.60 -4.28 -7.28
N VAL A 4 -3.72 -4.37 -7.98
CA VAL A 4 -5.03 -3.87 -7.53
C VAL A 4 -5.95 -5.07 -7.50
N LEU A 5 -6.54 -5.34 -6.34
CA LEU A 5 -7.50 -6.43 -6.17
C LEU A 5 -8.91 -5.89 -6.32
N VAL A 6 -9.73 -6.58 -7.11
CA VAL A 6 -11.17 -6.35 -7.24
C VAL A 6 -11.92 -7.60 -6.80
N LYS A 7 -13.15 -7.45 -6.29
CA LYS A 7 -13.99 -8.60 -6.01
C LYS A 7 -14.35 -9.30 -7.31
N VAL A 8 -14.49 -10.62 -7.24
CA VAL A 8 -14.82 -11.42 -8.43
C VAL A 8 -16.18 -11.01 -9.00
N GLU A 9 -17.16 -10.69 -8.16
CA GLU A 9 -18.47 -10.18 -8.61
C GLU A 9 -18.39 -8.84 -9.35
N ASP A 10 -17.36 -8.03 -9.10
CA ASP A 10 -17.18 -6.70 -9.69
C ASP A 10 -16.22 -6.72 -10.90
N LEU A 11 -15.71 -7.90 -11.29
CA LEU A 11 -14.64 -8.03 -12.28
C LEU A 11 -15.06 -7.48 -13.65
N ASP A 12 -16.25 -7.81 -14.13
CA ASP A 12 -16.73 -7.37 -15.45
C ASP A 12 -16.91 -5.85 -15.49
N VAL A 13 -17.43 -5.27 -14.40
CA VAL A 13 -17.57 -3.81 -14.25
C VAL A 13 -16.21 -3.15 -14.26
N ALA A 14 -15.24 -3.67 -13.50
CA ALA A 14 -13.89 -3.14 -13.44
C ALA A 14 -13.20 -3.18 -14.82
N ILE A 15 -13.34 -4.28 -15.56
CA ILE A 15 -12.77 -4.41 -16.91
C ILE A 15 -13.43 -3.43 -17.87
N GLY A 16 -14.76 -3.30 -17.85
CA GLY A 16 -15.49 -2.33 -18.68
C GLY A 16 -15.05 -0.89 -18.42
N CYS A 17 -14.86 -0.51 -17.15
CA CYS A 17 -14.31 0.79 -16.79
C CYS A 17 -12.88 0.98 -17.33
N LEU A 18 -11.99 0.01 -17.12
CA LEU A 18 -10.57 0.13 -17.48
C LEU A 18 -10.31 0.12 -18.98
N GLN A 19 -11.10 -0.62 -19.77
CA GLN A 19 -10.98 -0.69 -21.24
C GLN A 19 -11.11 0.68 -21.91
N SER A 20 -11.82 1.62 -21.30
CA SER A 20 -11.93 2.99 -21.81
C SER A 20 -10.64 3.81 -21.64
N PHE A 21 -9.73 3.38 -20.76
CA PHE A 21 -8.50 4.09 -20.41
C PHE A 21 -7.21 3.34 -20.81
N CYS A 22 -7.23 2.01 -20.89
CA CYS A 22 -6.06 1.20 -21.21
C CYS A 22 -6.41 -0.13 -21.90
N SER A 23 -5.41 -0.76 -22.52
CA SER A 23 -5.52 -2.15 -23.01
C SER A 23 -5.55 -3.10 -21.81
N VAL A 24 -6.52 -4.01 -21.79
CA VAL A 24 -6.68 -5.02 -20.74
C VAL A 24 -6.39 -6.41 -21.34
N GLU A 25 -5.32 -7.03 -20.85
CA GLU A 25 -4.85 -8.34 -21.31
C GLU A 25 -4.80 -9.31 -20.12
N MET A 26 -5.16 -10.56 -20.37
CA MET A 26 -4.99 -11.64 -19.40
C MET A 26 -3.53 -12.13 -19.40
N GLU A 27 -3.11 -12.79 -18.31
CA GLU A 27 -1.74 -13.33 -18.18
C GLU A 27 -1.40 -14.40 -19.25
N ASN A 28 -2.41 -15.05 -19.84
CA ASN A 28 -2.25 -15.98 -20.95
C ASN A 28 -2.07 -15.29 -22.32
N GLY A 29 -2.09 -13.96 -22.37
CA GLY A 29 -1.96 -13.15 -23.59
C GLY A 29 -3.26 -12.99 -24.39
N GLU A 30 -4.40 -13.45 -23.87
CA GLU A 30 -5.71 -13.22 -24.49
C GLU A 30 -6.20 -11.81 -24.15
N GLU A 31 -6.52 -11.02 -25.18
CA GLU A 31 -7.13 -9.70 -25.03
C GLU A 31 -8.59 -9.90 -24.58
N LEU A 32 -8.93 -9.43 -23.38
CA LEU A 32 -10.31 -9.51 -22.94
C LEU A 32 -11.09 -8.37 -23.59
N ARG A 33 -11.98 -8.71 -24.53
CA ARG A 33 -13.00 -7.78 -25.03
C ARG A 33 -14.32 -8.19 -24.41
N VAL A 34 -14.85 -7.36 -23.52
CA VAL A 34 -16.22 -7.54 -23.05
C VAL A 34 -17.09 -7.08 -24.21
N THR A 35 -17.48 -8.01 -25.09
CA THR A 35 -18.52 -7.77 -26.11
C THR A 35 -19.87 -7.87 -25.41
N GLY A 36 -20.13 -6.92 -24.54
CA GLY A 36 -21.46 -6.64 -24.04
C GLY A 36 -21.69 -5.18 -24.35
N GLU A 37 -22.78 -4.87 -25.04
CA GLU A 37 -23.43 -3.59 -24.84
C GLU A 37 -23.60 -3.46 -23.32
N LEU A 38 -22.66 -2.77 -22.66
CA LEU A 38 -23.11 -1.87 -21.60
C LEU A 38 -24.13 -1.04 -22.34
N ASP A 39 -25.42 -1.28 -22.09
CA ASP A 39 -26.48 -0.39 -22.52
C ASP A 39 -25.90 1.00 -22.34
N ALA A 40 -25.63 1.67 -23.47
CA ALA A 40 -25.29 3.08 -23.42
C ALA A 40 -26.39 3.66 -22.55
N PRO A 41 -26.06 4.32 -21.42
CA PRO A 41 -27.11 4.80 -20.53
C PRO A 41 -28.03 5.62 -21.43
N GLU A 42 -29.26 5.15 -21.57
CA GLU A 42 -30.27 5.89 -22.33
C GLU A 42 -30.22 7.30 -21.77
N GLU A 43 -29.86 8.25 -22.63
CA GLU A 43 -29.96 9.67 -22.34
C GLU A 43 -31.44 9.95 -22.08
N ASP A 44 -31.89 9.76 -20.85
CA ASP A 44 -33.07 10.38 -20.22
C ASP A 44 -33.39 9.71 -18.86
N ALA A 45 -32.51 9.94 -17.89
CA ALA A 45 -32.93 10.23 -16.53
C ALA A 45 -31.81 11.02 -15.86
N GLU A 46 -32.10 12.26 -15.47
CA GLU A 46 -31.32 12.98 -14.45
C GLU A 46 -31.43 12.23 -13.11
N GLN A 47 -30.84 11.04 -13.02
CA GLN A 47 -30.39 10.50 -11.76
C GLN A 47 -29.18 11.32 -11.39
N LYS A 48 -29.46 12.33 -10.58
CA LYS A 48 -28.47 13.04 -9.79
C LYS A 48 -27.79 11.99 -8.91
N GLU A 49 -26.81 11.27 -9.45
CA GLU A 49 -25.91 10.47 -8.66
C GLU A 49 -25.31 11.45 -7.65
N ASP A 50 -25.65 11.27 -6.38
CA ASP A 50 -24.98 12.01 -5.33
C ASP A 50 -23.48 11.84 -5.56
N PRO A 51 -22.69 12.93 -5.58
CA PRO A 51 -21.26 12.82 -5.77
C PRO A 51 -20.73 11.77 -4.79
N PRO A 52 -19.84 10.84 -5.23
CA PRO A 52 -19.38 9.76 -4.39
C PRO A 52 -18.93 10.36 -3.06
N VAL A 53 -19.58 9.94 -1.98
CA VAL A 53 -19.37 10.52 -0.65
C VAL A 53 -17.90 10.28 -0.32
N VAL A 54 -17.09 11.34 -0.40
CA VAL A 54 -15.67 11.26 -0.06
C VAL A 54 -15.61 11.14 1.45
N HIS A 55 -15.47 9.91 1.94
CA HIS A 55 -15.30 9.66 3.36
C HIS A 55 -13.94 10.19 3.82
N HIS A 56 -13.98 11.29 4.58
CA HIS A 56 -12.80 11.85 5.25
C HIS A 56 -12.51 11.03 6.52
N HIS A 57 -11.82 9.90 6.35
CA HIS A 57 -11.34 9.12 7.48
C HIS A 57 -10.25 9.90 8.23
N PRO A 58 -10.20 9.81 9.57
CA PRO A 58 -9.07 10.34 10.32
C PRO A 58 -7.80 9.60 9.92
N LEU A 59 -6.68 10.31 9.95
CA LEU A 59 -5.38 9.77 9.59
C LEU A 59 -4.50 9.67 10.84
N SER A 60 -3.63 8.67 10.88
CA SER A 60 -2.56 8.62 11.87
C SER A 60 -1.21 8.39 11.22
N VAL A 61 -0.21 9.07 11.78
CA VAL A 61 1.16 9.13 11.26
C VAL A 61 2.09 8.70 12.37
N PRO A 62 2.53 7.43 12.39
CA PRO A 62 3.50 6.96 13.36
C PRO A 62 4.88 7.50 13.03
N ASP A 63 5.71 7.70 14.07
CA ASP A 63 7.12 7.98 13.87
C ASP A 63 7.88 6.67 13.61
N VAL A 64 7.75 6.16 12.38
CA VAL A 64 8.40 4.94 11.93
C VAL A 64 8.91 5.10 10.50
N LYS A 65 10.11 4.59 10.27
CA LYS A 65 10.73 4.56 8.95
C LYS A 65 10.55 3.17 8.35
N LEU A 66 10.05 3.13 7.12
CA LEU A 66 9.84 1.90 6.38
C LEU A 66 10.82 1.81 5.23
N HIS A 67 11.40 0.64 5.05
CA HIS A 67 12.29 0.33 3.95
C HIS A 67 11.68 -0.74 3.05
N LEU A 68 11.87 -0.56 1.75
CA LEU A 68 11.53 -1.56 0.74
C LEU A 68 12.74 -2.47 0.52
N VAL A 69 12.52 -3.78 0.64
CA VAL A 69 13.53 -4.80 0.37
C VAL A 69 12.99 -5.77 -0.66
N GLN A 70 13.79 -6.06 -1.68
CA GLN A 70 13.52 -7.13 -2.63
C GLN A 70 14.45 -8.30 -2.34
N LEU A 71 13.90 -9.51 -2.30
CA LEU A 71 14.65 -10.75 -2.27
C LEU A 71 14.37 -11.55 -3.53
N ASN A 72 15.42 -12.04 -4.18
CA ASN A 72 15.29 -12.93 -5.32
C ASN A 72 14.83 -14.32 -4.83
N ARG A 73 13.71 -14.82 -5.34
CA ARG A 73 13.14 -16.10 -4.91
C ARG A 73 14.10 -17.28 -5.12
N LYS A 74 14.98 -17.23 -6.14
CA LYS A 74 15.99 -18.28 -6.39
C LYS A 74 16.97 -18.42 -5.22
N PHE A 75 17.23 -17.33 -4.50
CA PHE A 75 18.22 -17.27 -3.42
C PHE A 75 17.59 -17.12 -2.03
N VAL A 76 16.25 -17.04 -1.93
CA VAL A 76 15.51 -16.84 -0.67
C VAL A 76 15.91 -17.81 0.45
N ARG A 77 16.29 -19.06 0.12
CA ARG A 77 16.72 -20.05 1.10
C ARG A 77 17.89 -19.56 1.98
N ARG A 78 18.75 -18.69 1.45
CA ARG A 78 19.87 -18.07 2.19
C ARG A 78 19.38 -17.06 3.24
N HIS A 79 18.25 -16.42 2.97
CA HIS A 79 17.62 -15.41 3.83
C HIS A 79 16.56 -16.01 4.75
N MET A 80 16.23 -17.30 4.62
CA MET A 80 15.14 -17.97 5.34
C MET A 80 15.24 -17.79 6.85
N TYR A 81 16.43 -17.91 7.44
CA TYR A 81 16.61 -17.70 8.87
C TYR A 81 16.25 -16.27 9.28
N ALA A 82 16.77 -15.27 8.57
CA ALA A 82 16.47 -13.86 8.82
C ALA A 82 15.00 -13.51 8.58
N LEU A 83 14.35 -14.14 7.59
CA LEU A 83 12.92 -13.99 7.32
C LEU A 83 12.06 -14.59 8.44
N VAL A 84 12.41 -15.77 8.94
CA VAL A 84 11.72 -16.42 10.06
C VAL A 84 11.88 -15.59 11.33
N GLU A 85 13.08 -15.06 11.60
CA GLU A 85 13.27 -14.09 12.68
C GLU A 85 12.39 -12.85 12.45
N LEU A 86 12.43 -12.26 11.26
CA LEU A 86 11.66 -11.07 10.93
C LEU A 86 10.15 -11.29 11.06
N LEU A 87 9.62 -12.48 10.78
CA LEU A 87 8.18 -12.77 10.86
C LEU A 87 7.76 -13.12 12.29
N PHE A 88 8.50 -14.00 12.95
CA PHE A 88 8.03 -14.68 14.17
C PHE A 88 8.74 -14.23 15.44
N LYS A 89 9.93 -13.61 15.36
CA LYS A 89 10.58 -13.10 16.56
C LYS A 89 9.76 -11.91 17.07
N PRO A 90 9.20 -11.97 18.30
CA PRO A 90 8.63 -10.78 18.90
C PRO A 90 9.75 -9.75 19.01
N GLY A 91 9.50 -8.52 18.55
CA GLY A 91 10.47 -7.43 18.70
C GLY A 91 10.98 -7.41 20.13
N GLU A 92 12.30 -7.37 20.30
CA GLU A 92 12.90 -7.41 21.63
C GLU A 92 12.29 -6.27 22.45
N ARG A 93 11.47 -6.63 23.46
CA ARG A 93 10.94 -5.67 24.45
C ARG A 93 12.09 -5.25 25.38
N GLY A 94 13.11 -4.64 24.81
CA GLY A 94 14.27 -4.08 25.51
C GLY A 94 14.18 -2.56 25.47
N LYS A 95 14.01 -1.94 26.63
CA LYS A 95 14.08 -0.50 27.00
C LYS A 95 13.40 0.58 26.14
N ASP A 96 13.24 0.41 24.83
CA ASP A 96 12.48 1.27 23.93
C ASP A 96 11.15 0.59 23.57
N ALA A 97 10.22 0.58 24.53
CA ALA A 97 8.87 0.04 24.37
C ALA A 97 7.98 0.85 23.39
N ALA A 98 8.57 1.68 22.51
CA ALA A 98 7.87 2.76 21.82
C ALA A 98 7.98 2.75 20.29
N THR A 99 8.90 1.99 19.68
CA THR A 99 8.99 1.96 18.21
C THR A 99 7.97 0.97 17.64
N PRO A 100 7.00 1.43 16.84
CA PRO A 100 5.97 0.55 16.35
C PRO A 100 6.53 -0.33 15.23
N ARG A 101 6.14 -1.61 15.21
CA ARG A 101 6.60 -2.57 14.20
C ARG A 101 5.65 -2.57 13.01
N PHE A 102 6.22 -2.48 11.82
CA PHE A 102 5.50 -2.66 10.55
C PHE A 102 6.20 -3.72 9.71
N LEU A 103 5.44 -4.66 9.18
CA LEU A 103 5.95 -5.69 8.27
C LEU A 103 4.88 -6.06 7.24
N SER A 104 5.22 -5.91 5.97
CA SER A 104 4.49 -6.47 4.85
C SER A 104 5.40 -7.44 4.10
N TYR A 105 4.89 -8.63 3.80
CA TYR A 105 5.55 -9.64 2.97
C TYR A 105 4.62 -9.94 1.79
N SER A 106 5.14 -9.80 0.58
CA SER A 106 4.43 -10.18 -0.64
C SER A 106 5.36 -10.96 -1.54
N GLU A 107 4.83 -12.00 -2.17
CA GLU A 107 5.58 -12.84 -3.09
C GLU A 107 4.82 -12.91 -4.41
N THR A 108 5.42 -12.37 -5.46
CA THR A 108 4.81 -12.23 -6.78
C THR A 108 5.79 -12.69 -7.85
N GLY A 109 5.40 -13.67 -8.67
CA GLY A 109 6.24 -14.20 -9.74
C GLY A 109 7.59 -14.71 -9.24
N HIS A 110 8.67 -13.97 -9.55
CA HIS A 110 10.05 -14.36 -9.27
C HIS A 110 10.70 -13.66 -8.07
N ASP A 111 10.03 -12.69 -7.47
CA ASP A 111 10.59 -11.85 -6.42
C ASP A 111 9.69 -11.81 -5.18
N ILE A 112 10.34 -11.59 -4.04
CA ILE A 112 9.69 -11.32 -2.77
C ILE A 112 9.92 -9.85 -2.45
N SER A 113 8.85 -9.12 -2.16
CA SER A 113 8.90 -7.73 -1.73
C SER A 113 8.50 -7.62 -0.27
N LEU A 114 9.35 -6.96 0.50
CA LEU A 114 9.17 -6.66 1.91
C LEU A 114 9.04 -5.16 2.10
N VAL A 115 8.14 -4.76 2.99
CA VAL A 115 8.14 -3.44 3.62
C VAL A 115 8.36 -3.64 5.10
N THR A 116 9.43 -3.10 5.67
CA THR A 116 9.76 -3.37 7.08
C THR A 116 10.36 -2.16 7.78
N SER A 117 10.14 -2.09 9.10
CA SER A 117 10.79 -1.15 10.03
C SER A 117 11.88 -1.83 10.88
N ASP A 118 12.24 -3.08 10.59
CA ASP A 118 13.19 -3.86 11.40
C ASP A 118 14.64 -3.59 10.99
N GLU A 119 15.32 -2.75 11.76
CA GLU A 119 16.71 -2.35 11.51
C GLU A 119 17.69 -3.54 11.58
N CYS A 120 17.46 -4.54 12.45
CA CYS A 120 18.34 -5.70 12.55
C CYS A 120 18.33 -6.53 11.26
N PHE A 121 17.15 -6.72 10.67
CA PHE A 121 17.03 -7.33 9.36
C PHE A 121 17.67 -6.47 8.25
N LEU A 122 17.45 -5.15 8.28
CA LEU A 122 17.98 -4.23 7.29
C LEU A 122 19.51 -4.17 7.29
N GLU A 123 20.15 -4.15 8.46
CA GLU A 123 21.61 -4.21 8.59
C GLU A 123 22.18 -5.46 7.92
N LYS A 124 21.59 -6.64 8.19
CA LYS A 124 21.99 -7.92 7.56
C LYS A 124 21.78 -7.86 6.04
N ALA A 125 20.66 -7.32 5.58
CA ALA A 125 20.34 -7.21 4.16
C ALA A 125 21.30 -6.26 3.42
N ARG A 126 21.61 -5.09 4.01
CA ARG A 126 22.56 -4.11 3.45
C ARG A 126 23.97 -4.68 3.39
N ALA A 127 24.43 -5.36 4.45
CA ALA A 127 25.74 -6.00 4.47
C ALA A 127 25.91 -7.04 3.35
N LEU A 128 24.86 -7.83 3.07
CA LEU A 128 24.87 -8.79 1.95
C LEU A 128 24.90 -8.08 0.59
N MET A 129 24.11 -7.02 0.41
CA MET A 129 24.09 -6.21 -0.82
C MET A 129 25.47 -5.58 -1.10
N GLU A 130 26.12 -5.02 -0.06
CA GLU A 130 27.47 -4.44 -0.16
C GLU A 130 28.56 -5.46 -0.51
N GLN A 131 28.37 -6.71 -0.11
CA GLN A 131 29.24 -7.83 -0.50
C GLN A 131 29.02 -8.30 -1.95
N GLY A 132 28.12 -7.66 -2.70
CA GLY A 132 27.81 -7.98 -4.09
C GLY A 132 26.83 -9.14 -4.27
N ASP A 133 26.08 -9.49 -3.22
CA ASP A 133 25.05 -10.54 -3.31
C ASP A 133 23.97 -10.14 -4.33
N GLN A 134 23.64 -11.09 -5.21
CA GLN A 134 22.63 -10.88 -6.28
C GLN A 134 21.21 -11.27 -5.83
N GLY A 135 21.03 -11.63 -4.56
CA GLY A 135 19.80 -12.16 -3.98
C GLY A 135 19.02 -11.16 -3.13
N VAL A 136 19.59 -9.98 -2.83
CA VAL A 136 18.96 -8.95 -2.00
C VAL A 136 19.22 -7.56 -2.53
N LEU A 137 18.18 -6.73 -2.56
CA LEU A 137 18.25 -5.30 -2.83
C LEU A 137 17.51 -4.56 -1.74
N VAL A 138 18.13 -3.53 -1.19
CA VAL A 138 17.51 -2.64 -0.19
C VAL A 138 17.40 -1.26 -0.83
N SER A 139 16.18 -0.72 -0.85
CA SER A 139 15.96 0.65 -1.32
C SER A 139 16.77 1.65 -0.49
N PRO A 140 17.46 2.63 -1.13
CA PRO A 140 18.10 3.72 -0.39
C PRO A 140 17.06 4.64 0.25
N ASP A 141 15.90 4.80 -0.39
CA ASP A 141 14.78 5.60 0.10
C ASP A 141 14.12 4.92 1.31
N PHE A 142 13.61 5.74 2.22
CA PHE A 142 12.70 5.33 3.28
C PHE A 142 11.38 6.07 3.18
N TRP A 143 10.35 5.43 3.74
CA TRP A 143 8.96 5.82 3.58
C TRP A 143 8.30 5.98 4.93
N ARG A 144 7.43 6.97 5.06
CA ARG A 144 6.59 7.19 6.24
C ARG A 144 5.18 6.66 5.99
N PRO A 145 4.65 5.80 6.88
CA PRO A 145 3.28 5.35 6.77
C PRO A 145 2.30 6.39 7.28
N VAL A 146 1.18 6.51 6.57
CA VAL A 146 -0.02 7.21 6.99
C VAL A 146 -1.14 6.17 7.02
N GLN A 147 -1.57 5.80 8.22
CA GLN A 147 -2.68 4.87 8.43
C GLN A 147 -4.01 5.60 8.23
N ILE A 148 -4.91 4.98 7.48
CA ILE A 148 -6.23 5.52 7.15
C ILE A 148 -7.29 4.89 8.07
N GLY A 149 -8.04 5.74 8.77
CA GLY A 149 -9.12 5.32 9.65
C GLY A 149 -8.66 4.89 11.05
N ASN A 150 -9.62 4.94 11.97
CA ASN A 150 -9.49 4.51 13.37
C ASN A 150 -10.48 3.40 13.75
N THR A 151 -11.31 2.99 12.79
CA THR A 151 -12.17 1.82 12.83
C THR A 151 -11.68 0.83 11.78
N LYS A 152 -12.00 -0.45 11.94
CA LYS A 152 -11.67 -1.44 10.91
C LYS A 152 -12.40 -1.07 9.62
N LEU A 153 -11.63 -0.71 8.59
CA LEU A 153 -12.15 -0.44 7.27
C LEU A 153 -12.58 -1.79 6.68
N GLY A 154 -13.88 -2.03 6.61
CA GLY A 154 -14.41 -3.24 5.96
C GLY A 154 -14.23 -3.16 4.45
N PHE A 155 -14.31 -4.31 3.75
CA PHE A 155 -14.21 -4.38 2.29
C PHE A 155 -15.48 -3.94 1.52
N ALA A 156 -16.40 -3.24 2.19
CA ALA A 156 -17.64 -2.75 1.61
C ALA A 156 -17.57 -1.26 1.25
N GLU A 157 -16.61 -0.52 1.82
CA GLU A 157 -16.44 0.90 1.55
C GLU A 157 -15.64 1.10 0.26
N THR A 158 -16.27 1.70 -0.74
CA THR A 158 -15.63 2.11 -1.99
C THR A 158 -15.15 3.55 -1.87
N GLY A 159 -14.09 3.91 -2.60
CA GLY A 159 -13.62 5.30 -2.70
C GLY A 159 -12.62 5.76 -1.63
N ILE A 160 -12.24 4.93 -0.66
CA ILE A 160 -11.18 5.27 0.32
C ILE A 160 -9.87 5.59 -0.40
N VAL A 161 -9.43 4.70 -1.30
CA VAL A 161 -8.24 4.90 -2.14
C VAL A 161 -8.37 6.19 -2.94
N ALA A 162 -9.48 6.36 -3.67
CA ALA A 162 -9.67 7.46 -4.61
C ALA A 162 -9.83 8.84 -3.95
N GLY A 163 -10.44 8.92 -2.77
CA GLY A 163 -10.63 10.18 -2.04
C GLY A 163 -9.36 10.65 -1.33
N GLN A 164 -8.66 9.73 -0.66
CA GLN A 164 -7.54 10.04 0.22
C GLN A 164 -6.23 10.24 -0.57
N THR A 165 -5.93 9.35 -1.51
CA THR A 165 -4.69 9.43 -2.31
C THR A 165 -4.72 10.61 -3.28
N ARG A 166 -5.89 11.00 -3.79
CA ARG A 166 -6.03 12.09 -4.76
C ARG A 166 -5.58 13.44 -4.21
N VAL A 167 -5.72 13.69 -2.91
CA VAL A 167 -5.24 14.94 -2.29
C VAL A 167 -3.73 15.07 -2.44
N LEU A 168 -2.99 14.00 -2.15
CA LEU A 168 -1.53 13.95 -2.25
C LEU A 168 -1.05 13.88 -3.71
N VAL A 169 -1.69 13.05 -4.53
CA VAL A 169 -1.34 12.89 -5.95
C VAL A 169 -1.56 14.19 -6.72
N ASN A 170 -2.63 14.94 -6.46
CA ASN A 170 -2.86 16.25 -7.08
C ASN A 170 -1.82 17.30 -6.66
N ALA A 171 -1.18 17.12 -5.49
CA ALA A 171 -0.10 17.97 -5.03
C ALA A 171 1.28 17.52 -5.56
N GLY A 172 1.34 16.45 -6.36
CA GLY A 172 2.57 15.93 -6.93
C GLY A 172 3.34 14.98 -6.02
N THR A 173 2.77 14.55 -4.89
CA THR A 173 3.40 13.60 -3.97
C THR A 173 3.24 12.16 -4.46
N THR A 174 4.33 11.40 -4.44
CA THR A 174 4.31 9.97 -4.75
C THR A 174 3.73 9.18 -3.58
N VAL A 175 2.71 8.36 -3.85
CA VAL A 175 2.07 7.52 -2.83
C VAL A 175 2.19 6.06 -3.21
N PHE A 176 2.76 5.25 -2.31
CA PHE A 176 2.66 3.79 -2.38
C PHE A 176 1.55 3.32 -1.44
N TYR A 177 0.48 2.77 -2.02
CA TYR A 177 -0.70 2.34 -1.28
C TYR A 177 -0.62 0.87 -0.88
N LEU A 178 -0.97 0.55 0.37
CA LEU A 178 -1.00 -0.82 0.89
C LEU A 178 -2.27 -1.03 1.72
N SER A 179 -3.15 -1.90 1.23
CA SER A 179 -4.30 -2.38 2.00
C SER A 179 -3.95 -3.59 2.87
N THR A 180 -4.56 -3.66 4.05
CA THR A 180 -4.56 -4.85 4.91
C THR A 180 -5.98 -5.31 5.16
N TYR A 181 -6.15 -6.37 5.95
CA TYR A 181 -7.49 -6.81 6.35
C TYR A 181 -8.25 -5.78 7.20
N ALA A 182 -7.53 -4.96 7.98
CA ALA A 182 -8.15 -4.13 9.01
C ALA A 182 -8.15 -2.63 8.67
N THR A 183 -7.21 -2.17 7.85
CA THR A 183 -7.00 -0.75 7.54
C THR A 183 -6.11 -0.62 6.31
N ASP A 184 -6.00 0.60 5.79
CA ASP A 184 -5.17 0.95 4.66
C ASP A 184 -4.03 1.88 5.07
N PHE A 185 -2.96 1.85 4.29
CA PHE A 185 -1.79 2.70 4.48
C PHE A 185 -1.42 3.42 3.19
N MET A 186 -1.15 4.71 3.29
CA MET A 186 -0.41 5.47 2.28
C MET A 186 1.03 5.60 2.75
N LEU A 187 1.98 5.13 1.96
CA LEU A 187 3.41 5.31 2.22
C LEU A 187 3.90 6.49 1.39
N ILE A 188 4.46 7.48 2.05
CA ILE A 188 5.00 8.71 1.44
C ILE A 188 6.52 8.67 1.58
N LYS A 189 7.25 9.03 0.53
CA LYS A 189 8.72 9.09 0.62
C LYS A 189 9.15 10.17 1.61
N GLU A 190 10.25 9.92 2.31
CA GLU A 190 10.78 10.90 3.28
C GLU A 190 11.07 12.26 2.66
N ASP A 191 11.64 12.30 1.47
CA ASP A 191 12.05 13.54 0.79
C ASP A 191 10.84 14.39 0.35
N GLU A 192 9.67 13.80 0.22
CA GLU A 192 8.39 14.48 -0.07
C GLU A 192 7.59 14.79 1.21
N TRP A 193 8.05 14.36 2.39
CA TRP A 193 7.28 14.41 3.64
C TRP A 193 7.01 15.83 4.13
N GLU A 194 7.99 16.72 4.04
CA GLU A 194 7.87 18.12 4.49
C GLU A 194 6.83 18.90 3.67
N ASP A 195 6.63 18.52 2.40
CA ASP A 195 5.59 19.11 1.54
C ASP A 195 4.22 18.44 1.76
N ALA A 196 4.20 17.13 2.00
CA ALA A 196 2.97 16.35 2.17
C ALA A 196 2.28 16.60 3.53
N LEU A 197 3.05 16.70 4.62
CA LEU A 197 2.50 16.80 5.97
C LEU A 197 1.60 18.04 6.20
N PRO A 198 1.96 19.25 5.74
CA PRO A 198 1.06 20.41 5.81
C PRO A 198 -0.27 20.18 5.10
N ILE A 199 -0.26 19.50 3.95
CA ILE A 199 -1.47 19.19 3.17
C ILE A 199 -2.36 18.22 3.95
N LEU A 200 -1.75 17.20 4.57
CA LEU A 200 -2.49 16.24 5.40
C LEU A 200 -3.14 16.92 6.62
N ARG A 201 -2.41 17.83 7.28
CA ARG A 201 -2.93 18.60 8.42
C ARG A 201 -4.09 19.54 8.04
N ASP A 202 -4.03 20.13 6.85
CA ASP A 202 -5.07 21.03 6.34
C ASP A 202 -6.37 20.28 5.98
N ARG A 203 -6.25 19.05 5.46
CA ARG A 203 -7.37 18.32 4.85
C ARG A 203 -7.97 17.21 5.71
N PHE A 204 -7.26 16.76 6.75
CA PHE A 204 -7.67 15.61 7.57
C PHE A 204 -7.44 15.84 9.06
N SER A 205 -8.22 15.12 9.88
CA SER A 205 -7.92 15.01 11.31
C SER A 205 -6.73 14.07 11.49
N LEU A 206 -5.60 14.61 11.96
CA LEU A 206 -4.32 13.90 12.03
C LEU A 206 -3.93 13.57 13.48
N THR A 207 -3.55 12.32 13.73
CA THR A 207 -2.86 11.89 14.96
C THR A 207 -1.40 11.61 14.66
N GLU A 208 -0.48 12.32 15.29
CA GLU A 208 0.97 12.18 15.03
C GLU A 208 1.68 11.37 16.13
N GLY A 209 2.74 10.65 15.75
CA GLY A 209 3.65 9.93 16.64
C GLY A 209 3.30 8.47 16.89
N ALA A 210 2.09 8.01 16.57
CA ALA A 210 1.69 6.61 16.76
C ALA A 210 0.63 6.14 15.75
N PHE A 211 0.53 4.83 15.56
CA PHE A 211 -0.62 4.21 14.88
C PHE A 211 -1.89 4.41 15.72
N ALA A 212 -3.00 4.74 15.07
CA ALA A 212 -4.30 4.79 15.72
C ALA A 212 -4.73 3.37 16.14
N PRO A 213 -5.19 3.17 17.39
CA PRO A 213 -5.76 1.90 17.78
C PRO A 213 -7.01 1.63 16.93
N LEU A 214 -7.05 0.47 16.28
CA LEU A 214 -8.21 0.05 15.52
C LEU A 214 -9.29 -0.45 16.48
N THR A 215 -10.35 0.34 16.61
CA THR A 215 -11.55 -0.07 17.35
C THR A 215 -12.33 -1.11 16.54
N ALA A 216 -12.96 -2.04 17.27
CA ALA A 216 -13.74 -3.14 16.69
C ALA A 216 -15.13 -2.69 16.23
#